data_AF-A0A960KIJ1-F1
#
_entry.id   AF-A0A960KIJ1-F1
#
_cell.length_a   1.000
_cell.length_b   1.000
_cell.length_c   1.000
_cell.angle_alpha   90.00
_cell.angle_beta   90.00
_cell.angle_gamma   90.00
#
_symmetry.space_group_name_H-M   'P 1'
#
loop_
_entity.id
_entity.type
_entity.pdbx_description
1 polymer ?
#
loop_
_entity_poly.entity_id
_entity_poly.type
_entity_poly.pdbx_seq_one_letter_code
_entity_poly.pdbx_strand_id
1 'polypeptide(L)'
;MEQDVKTFGENRRLAAVMFCDIVGYSAKMDRDEDLAMRCVHDFENTLHEIVPKHQGQLIKFLGDGSLAEFPTAAQAVSCAQELLGAITIRNEPLAESDHFKLRIGIHLGEILEKNGDIFGETVNIAARVQTIAEPGTIALSEAVYAQVRNRMSLDGQLLEPTKLKNIAEKIRIFIVGRAQPHHPLWRPERFLGRKRLQPMLMAVALVLVGFVYWKWPFVTAYWSVLIGEPQPNHVGLLWVESADNSQAQALLDPLTEEIDFAMSQKLVNHWINKDAMIDVFNTVGIRPEDLESLKKQPCSAAKEGGIAYAMTCKLKPVPSESSDEDPQQWELRTSLVCTRTRTIVTAFSVQGESPESLVKQLEPKMEEVIPYLF
;
A
#
# COMPACT_ATOMS: atom_id res chain seq x y z
N MET A 1 18.87 -32.00 -60.17
CA MET A 1 18.93 -31.10 -59.00
C MET A 1 17.49 -30.90 -58.55
N GLU A 2 16.96 -31.89 -57.85
CA GLU A 2 15.64 -31.83 -57.25
C GLU A 2 15.92 -31.68 -55.76
N GLN A 3 16.05 -30.43 -55.33
CA GLN A 3 16.28 -30.13 -53.92
C GLN A 3 14.98 -30.38 -53.19
N ASP A 4 15.04 -31.31 -52.24
CA ASP A 4 14.06 -31.56 -51.20
C ASP A 4 13.48 -30.25 -50.65
N VAL A 5 12.28 -29.90 -51.11
CA VAL A 5 11.38 -29.01 -50.35
C VAL A 5 10.81 -29.87 -49.22
N LYS A 6 11.65 -30.19 -48.22
CA LYS A 6 11.16 -30.74 -46.96
C LYS A 6 10.30 -29.67 -46.29
N THR A 7 9.02 -29.98 -46.19
CA THR A 7 7.95 -29.18 -45.63
C THR A 7 8.38 -28.47 -44.34
N PHE A 8 8.32 -27.13 -44.31
CA PHE A 8 8.58 -26.27 -43.14
C PHE A 8 7.63 -26.51 -41.94
N GLY A 9 6.86 -27.61 -41.96
CA GLY A 9 5.86 -27.98 -40.96
C GLY A 9 6.22 -29.18 -40.08
N GLU A 10 7.32 -29.90 -40.32
CA GLU A 10 7.53 -31.19 -39.65
C GLU A 10 7.94 -31.13 -38.16
N ASN A 11 8.30 -29.96 -37.61
CA ASN A 11 8.73 -29.85 -36.21
C ASN A 11 8.15 -28.61 -35.49
N ARG A 12 6.89 -28.27 -35.77
CA ARG A 12 6.17 -27.27 -34.96
C ARG A 12 5.41 -27.94 -33.83
N ARG A 13 5.57 -27.42 -32.61
CA ARG A 13 4.81 -27.90 -31.45
C ARG A 13 4.63 -26.81 -30.41
N LEU A 14 3.62 -26.98 -29.56
CA LEU A 14 3.44 -26.15 -28.38
C LEU A 14 4.44 -26.58 -27.30
N ALA A 15 5.20 -25.63 -26.75
CA ALA A 15 6.11 -25.88 -25.65
C ALA A 15 6.22 -24.67 -24.73
N ALA A 16 6.55 -24.92 -23.46
CA ALA A 16 6.92 -23.87 -22.53
C ALA A 16 8.42 -23.60 -22.67
N VAL A 17 8.80 -22.35 -22.92
CA VAL A 17 10.19 -21.90 -23.06
C VAL A 17 10.58 -21.14 -21.81
N MET A 18 11.69 -21.53 -21.20
CA MET A 18 12.27 -20.91 -20.02
C MET A 18 13.63 -20.30 -20.37
N PHE A 19 13.78 -19.01 -20.08
CA PHE A 19 15.07 -18.34 -20.04
C PHE A 19 15.47 -18.11 -18.59
N CYS A 20 16.73 -18.37 -18.28
CA CYS A 20 17.32 -18.08 -16.98
C CYS A 20 18.61 -17.28 -17.18
N ASP A 21 18.95 -16.40 -16.24
CA ASP A 21 20.12 -15.53 -16.31
C ASP A 21 20.64 -15.18 -14.90
N ILE A 22 21.95 -15.05 -14.74
CA ILE A 22 22.60 -14.68 -13.47
C ILE A 22 22.65 -13.16 -13.33
N VAL A 23 22.09 -12.64 -12.24
CA VAL A 23 22.05 -11.20 -12.00
C VAL A 23 23.44 -10.63 -11.75
N GLY A 24 23.84 -9.69 -12.61
CA GLY A 24 25.05 -8.88 -12.41
C GLY A 24 26.35 -9.61 -12.68
N TYR A 25 26.31 -10.68 -13.47
CA TYR A 25 27.49 -11.47 -13.84
C TYR A 25 28.63 -10.63 -14.42
N SER A 26 28.37 -9.75 -15.39
CA SER A 26 29.43 -8.90 -15.98
C SER A 26 30.17 -8.07 -14.93
N ALA A 27 29.44 -7.55 -13.94
CA ALA A 27 30.05 -6.77 -12.85
C ALA A 27 30.81 -7.63 -11.82
N LYS A 28 30.51 -8.94 -11.73
CA LYS A 28 31.29 -9.91 -10.96
C LYS A 28 32.56 -10.30 -11.70
N MET A 29 32.46 -10.56 -13.01
CA MET A 29 33.59 -10.88 -13.89
C MET A 29 34.68 -9.79 -13.84
N ASP A 30 34.28 -8.51 -13.86
CA ASP A 30 35.21 -7.37 -13.74
C ASP A 30 35.95 -7.29 -12.39
N ARG A 31 35.40 -7.90 -11.33
CA ARG A 31 35.94 -7.82 -9.97
C ARG A 31 36.80 -9.03 -9.62
N ASP A 32 36.29 -10.21 -9.96
CA ASP A 32 36.88 -11.50 -9.65
C ASP A 32 36.40 -12.52 -10.68
N GLU A 33 37.24 -12.77 -11.67
CA GLU A 33 36.99 -13.68 -12.78
C GLU A 33 36.83 -15.13 -12.30
N ASP A 34 37.64 -15.57 -11.34
CA ASP A 34 37.60 -16.93 -10.81
C ASP A 34 36.29 -17.21 -10.08
N LEU A 35 35.82 -16.26 -9.26
CA LEU A 35 34.52 -16.37 -8.59
C LEU A 35 33.36 -16.35 -9.59
N ALA A 36 33.43 -15.51 -10.63
CA ALA A 36 32.40 -15.45 -11.66
C ALA A 36 32.30 -16.76 -12.45
N MET A 37 33.44 -17.35 -12.83
CA MET A 37 33.48 -18.62 -13.55
C MET A 37 32.96 -19.79 -12.70
N ARG A 38 33.30 -19.82 -11.40
CA ARG A 38 32.72 -20.81 -10.47
C ARG A 38 31.21 -20.68 -10.38
N CYS A 39 30.69 -19.45 -10.24
CA CYS A 39 29.23 -19.21 -10.19
C CYS A 39 28.51 -19.72 -11.44
N VAL A 40 29.08 -19.51 -12.63
CA VAL A 40 28.51 -20.03 -13.88
C VAL A 40 28.54 -21.55 -13.90
N HIS A 41 29.70 -22.16 -13.65
CA HIS A 41 29.82 -23.61 -13.62
C HIS A 41 28.84 -24.28 -12.65
N ASP A 42 28.67 -23.66 -11.49
CA ASP A 42 27.75 -24.07 -10.45
C ASP A 42 26.27 -23.96 -10.87
N PHE A 43 25.93 -22.89 -11.56
CA PHE A 43 24.62 -22.68 -12.14
C PHE A 43 24.33 -23.70 -13.25
N GLU A 44 25.29 -23.95 -14.14
CA GLU A 44 25.20 -24.95 -15.21
C GLU A 44 24.97 -26.36 -14.63
N ASN A 45 25.76 -26.75 -13.62
CA ASN A 45 25.61 -28.04 -12.93
C ASN A 45 24.21 -28.18 -12.30
N THR A 46 23.72 -27.11 -11.67
CA THR A 46 22.38 -27.08 -11.05
C THR A 46 21.28 -27.27 -12.10
N LEU A 47 21.41 -26.62 -13.26
CA LEU A 47 20.48 -26.79 -14.37
C LEU A 47 20.50 -28.20 -14.95
N HIS A 48 21.70 -28.78 -15.13
CA HIS A 48 21.85 -30.16 -15.60
C HIS A 48 21.20 -31.18 -14.66
N GLU A 49 21.14 -30.88 -13.35
CA GLU A 49 20.47 -31.74 -12.37
C GLU A 49 18.95 -31.54 -12.35
N ILE A 50 18.47 -30.30 -12.32
CA ILE A 50 17.06 -29.99 -12.05
C ILE A 50 16.20 -30.07 -13.30
N VAL A 51 16.67 -29.56 -14.46
CA VAL A 51 15.86 -29.49 -15.68
C VAL A 51 15.30 -30.86 -16.11
N PRO A 52 16.10 -31.94 -16.13
CA PRO A 52 15.59 -33.27 -16.50
C PRO A 52 14.57 -33.85 -15.50
N LYS A 53 14.64 -33.51 -14.20
CA LYS A 53 13.67 -33.97 -13.19
C LYS A 53 12.25 -33.50 -13.50
N HIS A 54 12.13 -32.36 -14.18
CA HIS A 54 10.85 -31.79 -14.61
C HIS A 54 10.52 -32.09 -16.08
N GLN A 55 11.16 -33.09 -16.67
CA GLN A 55 11.00 -33.46 -18.09
C GLN A 55 11.35 -32.32 -19.06
N GLY A 56 12.16 -31.36 -18.61
CA GLY A 56 12.67 -30.30 -19.46
C GLY A 56 13.88 -30.77 -20.25
N GLN A 57 14.14 -30.08 -21.35
CA GLN A 57 15.37 -30.21 -22.12
C GLN A 57 16.13 -28.89 -22.10
N LEU A 58 17.40 -28.94 -21.69
CA LEU A 58 18.29 -27.81 -21.82
C LEU A 58 18.76 -27.73 -23.28
N ILE A 59 18.44 -26.62 -23.96
CA ILE A 59 18.75 -26.43 -25.38
C ILE A 59 20.17 -25.89 -25.54
N LYS A 60 20.49 -24.79 -24.87
CA LYS A 60 21.82 -24.16 -24.91
C LYS A 60 22.06 -23.19 -23.77
N PHE A 61 23.34 -22.95 -23.51
CA PHE A 61 23.80 -21.84 -22.68
C PHE A 61 24.05 -20.59 -23.53
N LEU A 62 23.91 -19.42 -22.91
CA LEU A 62 23.99 -18.10 -23.52
C LEU A 62 24.97 -17.22 -22.70
N GLY A 63 26.14 -17.76 -22.38
CA GLY A 63 27.07 -17.15 -21.44
C GLY A 63 26.63 -17.43 -20.00
N ASP A 64 26.14 -16.40 -19.31
CA ASP A 64 25.59 -16.46 -17.95
C ASP A 64 24.10 -16.82 -17.89
N GLY A 65 23.47 -16.98 -19.05
CA GLY A 65 22.09 -17.41 -19.19
C GLY A 65 21.94 -18.81 -19.81
N SER A 66 20.71 -19.31 -19.78
CA SER A 66 20.33 -20.59 -20.37
C SER A 66 18.97 -20.54 -21.04
N LEU A 67 18.79 -21.41 -22.02
CA LEU A 67 17.54 -21.68 -22.71
C LEU A 67 17.15 -23.14 -22.49
N ALA A 68 15.97 -23.35 -21.91
CA ALA A 68 15.38 -24.67 -21.75
C ALA A 68 13.94 -24.68 -22.26
N GLU A 69 13.48 -25.86 -22.66
CA GLU A 69 12.09 -26.11 -23.03
C GLU A 69 11.45 -27.19 -22.16
N PHE A 70 10.13 -27.13 -22.05
CA PHE A 70 9.33 -28.05 -21.28
C PHE A 70 8.06 -28.44 -22.05
N PRO A 71 7.59 -29.69 -21.93
CA PRO A 71 6.33 -30.14 -22.53
C PRO A 71 5.11 -29.36 -22.01
N THR A 72 5.15 -28.88 -20.76
CA THR A 72 4.02 -28.17 -20.14
C THR A 72 4.46 -26.94 -19.35
N ALA A 73 3.55 -25.96 -19.24
CA ALA A 73 3.74 -24.77 -18.42
C ALA A 73 3.95 -25.09 -16.94
N ALA A 74 3.24 -26.10 -16.40
CA ALA A 74 3.37 -26.49 -14.99
C ALA A 74 4.76 -27.04 -14.68
N GLN A 75 5.33 -27.87 -15.56
CA GLN A 75 6.69 -28.40 -15.40
C GLN A 75 7.74 -27.30 -15.43
N ALA A 76 7.63 -26.34 -16.35
CA ALA A 76 8.53 -25.20 -16.39
C ALA A 76 8.48 -24.38 -15.09
N VAL A 77 7.28 -24.11 -14.56
CA VAL A 77 7.10 -23.35 -13.31
C VAL A 77 7.66 -24.12 -12.11
N SER A 78 7.37 -25.43 -11.99
CA SER A 78 7.94 -26.28 -10.93
C SER A 78 9.46 -26.31 -10.98
N CYS A 79 10.04 -26.48 -12.18
CA CYS A 79 11.49 -26.45 -12.39
C CYS A 79 12.09 -25.12 -11.94
N ALA A 80 11.47 -24.00 -12.31
CA ALA A 80 11.93 -22.68 -11.92
C ALA A 80 11.87 -22.44 -10.40
N GLN A 81 10.83 -22.93 -9.72
CA GLN A 81 10.71 -22.86 -8.26
C GLN A 81 11.78 -23.69 -7.56
N GLU A 82 12.04 -24.91 -8.03
CA GLU A 82 13.11 -25.77 -7.50
C GLU A 82 14.49 -25.12 -7.73
N LEU A 83 14.72 -24.56 -8.91
CA LEU A 83 15.97 -23.87 -9.25
C LEU A 83 16.23 -22.68 -8.32
N LEU A 84 15.23 -21.82 -8.08
CA LEU A 84 15.37 -20.72 -7.10
C LEU A 84 15.63 -21.24 -5.68
N GLY A 85 14.99 -22.34 -5.29
CA GLY A 85 15.24 -23.00 -4.01
C GLY A 85 16.68 -23.51 -3.87
N ALA A 86 17.18 -24.21 -4.88
CA ALA A 86 18.54 -24.75 -4.91
C ALA A 86 19.60 -23.65 -4.84
N ILE A 87 19.43 -22.55 -5.60
CA ILE A 87 20.34 -21.40 -5.52
C ILE A 87 20.29 -20.73 -4.14
N THR A 88 19.10 -20.65 -3.52
CA THR A 88 18.98 -20.09 -2.17
C THR A 88 19.76 -20.91 -1.15
N ILE A 89 19.55 -22.22 -1.12
CA ILE A 89 20.25 -23.15 -0.22
C ILE A 89 21.76 -23.08 -0.46
N ARG A 90 22.18 -22.98 -1.72
CA ARG A 90 23.58 -22.85 -2.10
C ARG A 90 24.23 -21.55 -1.60
N ASN A 91 23.47 -20.46 -1.58
CA ASN A 91 23.95 -19.18 -1.08
C ASN A 91 24.10 -19.16 0.45
N GLU A 92 23.36 -19.98 1.21
CA GLU A 92 23.39 -19.99 2.70
C GLU A 92 24.81 -20.07 3.32
N PRO A 93 25.73 -20.95 2.88
CA PRO A 93 27.08 -21.01 3.44
C PRO A 93 28.03 -19.92 2.94
N LEU A 94 27.63 -19.10 1.94
CA LEU A 94 28.49 -18.10 1.32
C LEU A 94 28.30 -16.72 1.95
N ALA A 95 29.33 -15.87 1.87
CA ALA A 95 29.20 -14.46 2.22
C ALA A 95 28.20 -13.77 1.29
N GLU A 96 27.47 -12.78 1.80
CA GLU A 96 26.44 -12.06 1.03
C GLU A 96 27.00 -11.41 -0.25
N SER A 97 28.29 -11.02 -0.26
CA SER A 97 28.99 -10.52 -1.45
C SER A 97 29.06 -11.52 -2.60
N ASP A 98 29.03 -12.80 -2.27
CA ASP A 98 29.29 -13.91 -3.20
C ASP A 98 27.97 -14.53 -3.68
N HIS A 99 26.87 -14.24 -2.99
CA HIS A 99 25.52 -14.67 -3.39
C HIS A 99 25.23 -14.26 -4.83
N PHE A 100 24.57 -15.13 -5.57
CA PHE A 100 24.00 -14.79 -6.86
C PHE A 100 22.50 -15.08 -6.89
N LYS A 101 21.80 -14.30 -7.70
CA LYS A 101 20.36 -14.40 -7.88
C LYS A 101 20.10 -14.67 -9.36
N LEU A 102 19.00 -15.38 -9.62
CA LEU A 102 18.57 -15.67 -10.98
C LEU A 102 17.40 -14.77 -11.38
N ARG A 103 17.30 -14.48 -12.67
CA ARG A 103 16.08 -13.99 -13.31
C ARG A 103 15.55 -15.07 -14.22
N ILE A 104 14.31 -15.49 -13.99
CA ILE A 104 13.69 -16.55 -14.79
C ILE A 104 12.49 -15.96 -15.51
N GLY A 105 12.37 -16.22 -16.81
CA GLY A 105 11.20 -15.87 -17.62
C GLY A 105 10.64 -17.08 -18.33
N ILE A 106 9.31 -17.24 -18.28
CA ILE A 106 8.62 -18.37 -18.87
C ILE A 106 7.48 -17.89 -19.78
N HIS A 107 7.47 -18.41 -21.01
CA HIS A 107 6.38 -18.22 -21.95
C HIS A 107 5.96 -19.55 -22.59
N LEU A 108 4.69 -19.64 -22.99
CA LEU A 108 4.09 -20.81 -23.62
C LEU A 108 3.58 -20.41 -25.00
N GLY A 109 4.01 -21.14 -26.03
CA GLY A 109 3.61 -20.86 -27.40
C GLY A 109 4.15 -21.91 -28.37
N GLU A 110 3.87 -21.72 -29.66
CA GLU A 110 4.38 -22.60 -30.71
C GLU A 110 5.88 -22.34 -30.94
N ILE A 111 6.67 -23.41 -30.99
CA ILE A 111 8.08 -23.37 -31.33
C ILE A 111 8.33 -24.19 -32.59
N LEU A 112 9.38 -23.82 -33.33
CA LEU A 112 9.93 -24.58 -34.44
C LEU A 112 11.26 -25.19 -34.01
N GLU A 113 11.35 -26.51 -34.00
CA GLU A 113 12.57 -27.23 -33.68
C GLU A 113 13.37 -27.56 -34.95
N LYS A 114 14.66 -27.19 -34.97
CA LYS A 114 15.57 -27.45 -36.09
C LYS A 114 16.97 -27.71 -35.57
N ASN A 115 17.54 -28.87 -35.92
CA ASN A 115 18.90 -29.28 -35.56
C ASN A 115 19.18 -29.23 -34.04
N GLY A 116 18.19 -29.58 -33.21
CA GLY A 116 18.32 -29.54 -31.74
C GLY A 116 18.25 -28.13 -31.12
N ASP A 117 17.94 -27.10 -31.91
CA ASP A 117 17.68 -25.74 -31.43
C ASP A 117 16.23 -25.34 -31.70
N ILE A 118 15.74 -24.33 -30.97
CA ILE A 118 14.35 -23.87 -31.03
C ILE A 118 14.26 -22.42 -31.51
N PHE A 119 13.28 -22.17 -32.37
CA PHE A 119 13.08 -20.86 -32.99
C PHE A 119 11.60 -20.46 -32.95
N GLY A 120 11.35 -19.16 -33.10
CA GLY A 120 10.01 -18.60 -33.23
C GLY A 120 9.77 -17.42 -32.32
N GLU A 121 8.58 -16.83 -32.46
CA GLU A 121 8.15 -15.70 -31.65
C GLU A 121 8.12 -16.05 -30.16
N THR A 122 7.72 -17.28 -29.82
CA THR A 122 7.69 -17.79 -28.44
C THR A 122 9.04 -17.66 -27.73
N VAL A 123 10.14 -17.99 -28.41
CA VAL A 123 11.50 -17.89 -27.87
C VAL A 123 11.86 -16.42 -27.60
N ASN A 124 11.52 -15.53 -28.54
CA ASN A 124 11.77 -14.10 -28.40
C ASN A 124 10.96 -13.48 -27.25
N ILE A 125 9.67 -13.85 -27.12
CA ILE A 125 8.82 -13.40 -26.00
C ILE A 125 9.41 -13.90 -24.69
N ALA A 126 9.74 -15.19 -24.56
CA ALA A 126 10.30 -15.77 -23.33
C ALA A 126 11.56 -15.04 -22.86
N ALA A 127 12.49 -14.74 -23.78
CA ALA A 127 13.69 -13.97 -23.48
C ALA A 127 13.34 -12.57 -22.94
N ARG A 128 12.32 -11.91 -23.49
CA ARG A 128 11.87 -10.59 -23.01
C ARG A 128 11.17 -10.67 -21.66
N VAL A 129 10.37 -11.71 -21.43
CA VAL A 129 9.73 -11.97 -20.14
C VAL A 129 10.80 -12.12 -19.06
N GLN A 130 11.90 -12.83 -19.33
CA GLN A 130 13.02 -12.97 -18.39
C GLN A 130 13.62 -11.62 -17.99
N THR A 131 13.79 -10.69 -18.93
CA THR A 131 14.36 -9.36 -18.62
C THR A 131 13.51 -8.51 -17.68
N ILE A 132 12.21 -8.84 -17.54
CA ILE A 132 11.28 -8.16 -16.62
C ILE A 132 11.35 -8.75 -15.22
N ALA A 133 11.82 -9.99 -15.07
CA ALA A 133 11.94 -10.63 -13.77
C ALA A 133 12.84 -9.83 -12.82
N GLU A 134 12.38 -9.64 -11.60
CA GLU A 134 13.21 -9.09 -10.53
C GLU A 134 14.24 -10.15 -10.06
N PRO A 135 15.41 -9.74 -9.54
CA PRO A 135 16.40 -10.67 -9.01
C PRO A 135 15.82 -11.66 -7.98
N GLY A 136 15.89 -12.96 -8.27
CA GLY A 136 15.37 -14.02 -7.42
C GLY A 136 13.89 -14.34 -7.63
N THR A 137 13.30 -13.92 -8.74
CA THR A 137 11.88 -14.13 -9.05
C THR A 137 11.67 -14.79 -10.42
N ILE A 138 10.44 -15.24 -10.66
CA ILE A 138 10.00 -15.85 -11.91
C ILE A 138 8.98 -14.92 -12.56
N ALA A 139 9.25 -14.45 -13.77
CA ALA A 139 8.27 -13.75 -14.60
C ALA A 139 7.54 -14.76 -15.50
N LEU A 140 6.21 -14.77 -15.39
CA LEU A 140 5.34 -15.61 -16.20
C LEU A 140 4.55 -14.73 -17.16
N SER A 141 4.55 -15.09 -18.44
CA SER A 141 3.54 -14.56 -19.35
C SER A 141 2.14 -14.99 -18.93
N GLU A 142 1.12 -14.22 -19.34
CA GLU A 142 -0.27 -14.58 -19.12
C GLU A 142 -0.63 -16.00 -19.62
N ALA A 143 -0.13 -16.40 -20.78
CA ALA A 143 -0.38 -17.73 -21.33
C ALA A 143 0.08 -18.85 -20.37
N VAL A 144 1.20 -18.65 -19.68
CA VAL A 144 1.70 -19.59 -18.67
C VAL A 144 0.86 -19.50 -17.42
N TYR A 145 0.65 -18.30 -16.87
CA TYR A 145 -0.12 -18.08 -15.64
C TYR A 145 -1.54 -18.66 -15.72
N ALA A 146 -2.22 -18.47 -16.86
CA ALA A 146 -3.55 -19.01 -17.10
C ALA A 146 -3.62 -20.55 -17.00
N GLN A 147 -2.56 -21.25 -17.40
CA GLN A 147 -2.48 -22.72 -17.35
C GLN A 147 -2.19 -23.26 -15.94
N VAL A 148 -1.48 -22.50 -15.10
CA VAL A 148 -1.00 -22.98 -13.80
C VAL A 148 -1.77 -22.45 -12.60
N ARG A 149 -2.48 -21.31 -12.72
CA ARG A 149 -3.17 -20.63 -11.59
C ARG A 149 -4.14 -21.50 -10.79
N ASN A 150 -4.76 -22.50 -11.42
CA ASN A 150 -5.72 -23.39 -10.77
C ASN A 150 -5.10 -24.68 -10.21
N ARG A 151 -3.83 -24.95 -10.54
CA ARG A 151 -3.14 -26.22 -10.22
C ARG A 151 -1.98 -26.01 -9.24
N MET A 152 -1.51 -24.77 -9.10
CA MET A 152 -0.37 -24.42 -8.27
C MET A 152 -0.72 -23.20 -7.42
N SER A 153 -0.40 -23.25 -6.13
CA SER A 153 -0.51 -22.10 -5.22
C SER A 153 0.62 -21.13 -5.51
N LEU A 154 0.41 -20.24 -6.48
CA LEU A 154 1.37 -19.21 -6.86
C LEU A 154 0.94 -17.88 -6.25
N ASP A 155 1.74 -17.34 -5.33
CA ASP A 155 1.59 -15.96 -4.87
C ASP A 155 2.23 -15.05 -5.92
N GLY A 156 1.40 -14.60 -6.86
CA GLY A 156 1.83 -13.89 -8.06
C GLY A 156 1.28 -12.47 -8.13
N GLN A 157 2.16 -11.49 -8.30
CA GLN A 157 1.78 -10.10 -8.55
C GLN A 157 1.62 -9.86 -10.06
N LEU A 158 0.44 -9.40 -10.48
CA LEU A 158 0.23 -8.91 -11.84
C LEU A 158 0.90 -7.54 -12.02
N LEU A 159 1.73 -7.41 -13.04
CA LEU A 159 2.28 -6.12 -13.48
C LEU A 159 1.34 -5.44 -14.49
N GLU A 160 1.47 -4.12 -14.59
CA GLU A 160 0.79 -3.34 -15.62
C GLU A 160 1.16 -3.85 -17.03
N PRO A 161 0.20 -3.93 -17.98
CA PRO A 161 0.44 -4.45 -19.32
C PRO A 161 1.60 -3.73 -20.01
N THR A 162 2.70 -4.46 -20.23
CA THR A 162 3.95 -3.89 -20.72
C THR A 162 4.10 -4.17 -22.21
N LYS A 163 4.43 -3.13 -22.99
CA LYS A 163 4.74 -3.30 -24.42
C LYS A 163 6.18 -3.79 -24.53
N LEU A 164 6.37 -5.02 -25.01
CA LEU A 164 7.69 -5.56 -25.26
C LEU A 164 8.22 -5.04 -26.60
N LYS A 165 9.54 -4.84 -26.68
CA LYS A 165 10.20 -4.38 -27.92
C LYS A 165 9.91 -5.39 -29.04
N ASN A 166 9.40 -4.90 -30.17
CA ASN A 166 9.05 -5.68 -31.37
C ASN A 166 7.89 -6.68 -31.21
N ILE A 167 7.03 -6.51 -30.21
CA ILE A 167 5.79 -7.27 -30.07
C ILE A 167 4.61 -6.28 -30.17
N ALA A 168 3.66 -6.57 -31.06
CA ALA A 168 2.58 -5.65 -31.39
C ALA A 168 1.59 -5.48 -30.22
N GLU A 169 1.28 -6.58 -29.54
CA GLU A 169 0.33 -6.62 -28.43
C GLU A 169 1.00 -6.42 -27.06
N LYS A 170 0.27 -5.81 -26.13
CA LYS A 170 0.72 -5.73 -24.73
C LYS A 170 0.53 -7.08 -24.06
N ILE A 171 1.60 -7.66 -23.55
CA ILE A 171 1.54 -8.93 -22.81
C ILE A 171 1.43 -8.62 -21.32
N ARG A 172 0.48 -9.26 -20.64
CA ARG A 172 0.38 -9.24 -19.17
C ARG A 172 1.42 -10.19 -18.58
N ILE A 173 2.15 -9.71 -17.57
CA ILE A 173 3.24 -10.44 -16.92
C ILE A 173 2.92 -10.57 -15.43
N PHE A 174 3.12 -11.76 -14.89
CA PHE A 174 2.94 -12.08 -13.48
C PHE A 174 4.30 -12.39 -12.87
N ILE A 175 4.67 -11.70 -11.80
CA ILE A 175 5.89 -12.00 -11.03
C ILE A 175 5.52 -12.95 -9.90
N VAL A 176 6.17 -14.10 -9.86
CA VAL A 176 5.97 -15.12 -8.84
C VAL A 176 7.27 -15.29 -8.05
N GLY A 177 7.15 -15.20 -6.73
CA GLY A 177 8.25 -15.48 -5.80
C GLY A 177 8.44 -16.98 -5.55
N ARG A 178 9.30 -17.32 -4.59
CA ARG A 178 9.41 -18.69 -4.08
C ARG A 178 8.06 -19.16 -3.54
N ALA A 179 7.64 -20.39 -3.84
CA ALA A 179 6.55 -21.03 -3.12
C ALA A 179 6.95 -21.13 -1.64
N GLN A 180 6.38 -20.29 -0.78
CA GLN A 180 6.53 -20.40 0.66
C GLN A 180 5.47 -21.39 1.19
N PRO A 181 5.82 -22.33 2.08
CA PRO A 181 4.81 -22.99 2.90
C PRO A 181 4.16 -21.92 3.78
N HIS A 182 2.83 -21.86 3.78
CA HIS A 182 1.99 -20.84 4.40
C HIS A 182 2.56 -20.24 5.71
N HIS A 183 2.92 -18.96 5.69
CA HIS A 183 3.09 -18.15 6.90
C HIS A 183 2.51 -16.74 6.67
N PRO A 184 1.56 -16.24 7.49
CA PRO A 184 0.74 -15.06 7.16
C PRO A 184 1.44 -13.71 7.38
N LEU A 185 2.77 -13.65 7.41
CA LEU A 185 3.52 -12.42 7.66
C LEU A 185 4.77 -12.36 6.79
N TRP A 186 4.60 -12.06 5.51
CA TRP A 186 5.70 -11.64 4.65
C TRP A 186 5.30 -10.36 3.90
N ARG A 187 5.96 -9.25 4.24
CA ARG A 187 5.96 -8.01 3.45
C ARG A 187 7.31 -7.95 2.73
N PRO A 188 7.36 -7.86 1.38
CA PRO A 188 8.63 -7.61 0.71
C PRO A 188 9.10 -6.19 1.01
N GLU A 189 10.27 -6.05 1.63
CA GLU A 189 11.01 -4.80 1.63
C GLU A 189 11.36 -4.42 0.19
N ARG A 190 11.06 -3.17 -0.19
CA ARG A 190 11.46 -2.58 -1.46
C ARG A 190 12.99 -2.48 -1.53
N PHE A 191 13.64 -3.52 -2.03
CA PHE A 191 15.05 -3.48 -2.39
C PHE A 191 15.21 -2.82 -3.76
N LEU A 192 15.26 -1.48 -3.79
CA LEU A 192 15.84 -0.77 -4.93
C LEU A 192 17.34 -1.06 -4.98
N GLY A 193 17.74 -1.95 -5.89
CA GLY A 193 19.13 -2.28 -6.15
C GLY A 193 19.96 -1.06 -6.56
N ARG A 194 20.93 -0.71 -5.71
CA ARG A 194 22.08 0.14 -6.08
C ARG A 194 22.93 -0.58 -7.12
N LYS A 195 23.26 0.11 -8.23
CA LYS A 195 24.66 0.32 -8.69
C LYS A 195 24.76 1.22 -9.96
N ARG A 196 25.69 2.19 -9.88
CA ARG A 196 26.37 2.95 -10.95
C ARG A 196 25.52 3.78 -11.94
N LEU A 197 25.03 4.93 -11.47
CA LEU A 197 24.79 6.14 -12.31
C LEU A 197 25.48 7.39 -11.70
N GLN A 198 26.59 7.21 -10.97
CA GLN A 198 27.04 8.21 -9.99
C GLN A 198 27.69 9.52 -10.48
N PRO A 199 28.20 9.71 -11.72
CA PRO A 199 28.59 11.06 -12.16
C PRO A 199 27.48 11.80 -12.93
N MET A 200 26.57 11.09 -13.62
CA MET A 200 25.53 11.71 -14.45
C MET A 200 24.25 12.04 -13.65
N LEU A 201 23.87 11.20 -12.68
CA LEU A 201 22.77 11.52 -11.75
C LEU A 201 23.12 12.67 -10.82
N MET A 202 24.39 12.90 -10.48
CA MET A 202 24.76 14.00 -9.60
C MET A 202 24.60 15.36 -10.29
N ALA A 203 24.95 15.44 -11.58
CA ALA A 203 24.74 16.65 -12.38
C ALA A 203 23.25 16.91 -12.62
N VAL A 204 22.47 15.87 -12.94
CA VAL A 204 21.02 15.98 -13.11
C VAL A 204 20.33 16.27 -11.77
N ALA A 205 20.78 15.70 -10.66
CA ALA A 205 20.28 16.00 -9.32
C ALA A 205 20.61 17.42 -8.89
N LEU A 206 21.78 17.97 -9.22
CA LEU A 206 22.10 19.38 -8.96
C LEU A 206 21.23 20.33 -9.78
N VAL A 207 20.97 20.01 -11.06
CA VAL A 207 20.05 20.79 -11.90
C VAL A 207 18.61 20.65 -11.42
N LEU A 208 18.18 19.46 -10.99
CA LEU A 208 16.85 19.21 -10.44
C LEU A 208 16.68 19.84 -9.06
N VAL A 209 17.69 19.82 -8.20
CA VAL A 209 17.68 20.51 -6.90
C VAL A 209 17.67 22.02 -7.11
N GLY A 210 18.44 22.54 -8.07
CA GLY A 210 18.36 23.94 -8.49
C GLY A 210 16.99 24.32 -9.05
N PHE A 211 16.38 23.43 -9.84
CA PHE A 211 15.04 23.63 -10.42
C PHE A 211 13.93 23.53 -9.37
N VAL A 212 14.04 22.59 -8.42
CA VAL A 212 13.14 22.43 -7.27
C VAL A 212 13.28 23.61 -6.32
N TYR A 213 14.49 24.12 -6.10
CA TYR A 213 14.71 25.34 -5.31
C TYR A 213 14.14 26.58 -6.02
N TRP A 214 14.33 26.67 -7.34
CA TRP A 214 13.78 27.77 -8.16
C TRP A 214 12.25 27.75 -8.26
N LYS A 215 11.65 26.55 -8.27
CA LYS A 215 10.19 26.35 -8.30
C LYS A 215 9.58 26.10 -6.92
N TRP A 216 10.37 26.09 -5.84
CA TRP A 216 9.91 25.89 -4.46
C TRP A 216 8.73 26.79 -4.09
N PRO A 217 8.71 28.09 -4.43
CA PRO A 217 7.55 28.94 -4.15
C PRO A 217 6.30 28.62 -5.00
N PHE A 218 6.41 27.85 -6.08
CA PHE A 218 5.27 27.37 -6.89
C PHE A 218 4.79 25.97 -6.49
N VAL A 219 5.68 25.11 -6.00
CA VAL A 219 5.36 23.75 -5.55
C VAL A 219 4.55 23.78 -4.25
N THR A 220 4.84 24.72 -3.34
CA THR A 220 4.05 24.93 -2.11
C THR A 220 2.60 25.34 -2.39
N ALA A 221 2.33 26.02 -3.51
CA ALA A 221 0.98 26.43 -3.89
C ALA A 221 0.19 25.32 -4.62
N TYR A 222 0.87 24.33 -5.22
CA TYR A 222 0.22 23.25 -5.99
C TYR A 222 0.04 21.96 -5.18
N TRP A 223 0.89 21.72 -4.17
CA TRP A 223 0.78 20.55 -3.28
C TRP A 223 -0.31 20.68 -2.22
N SER A 224 -0.70 21.89 -1.82
CA SER A 224 -1.81 22.14 -0.88
C SER A 224 -3.20 21.85 -1.48
N VAL A 225 -3.30 21.74 -2.82
CA VAL A 225 -4.56 21.48 -3.53
C VAL A 225 -4.76 19.98 -3.86
N LEU A 226 -3.67 19.21 -4.00
CA LEU A 226 -3.71 17.82 -4.52
C LEU A 226 -3.70 16.74 -3.43
N ILE A 227 -3.14 17.04 -2.28
CA ILE A 227 -3.30 16.26 -1.06
C ILE A 227 -4.06 17.23 -0.16
N GLY A 228 -5.38 17.05 -0.02
CA GLY A 228 -6.14 17.82 0.95
C GLY A 228 -5.36 17.79 2.26
N GLU A 229 -5.07 18.98 2.80
CA GLU A 229 -4.26 19.08 4.01
C GLU A 229 -4.76 18.07 5.05
N PRO A 230 -3.88 17.44 5.85
CA PRO A 230 -4.33 16.76 7.05
C PRO A 230 -5.02 17.84 7.89
N GLN A 231 -6.33 17.95 7.74
CA GLN A 231 -7.17 18.83 8.54
C GLN A 231 -6.81 18.48 9.99
N PRO A 232 -6.52 19.47 10.84
CA PRO A 232 -6.33 19.17 12.25
C PRO A 232 -7.55 18.37 12.69
N ASN A 233 -7.34 17.26 13.37
CA ASN A 233 -8.47 16.57 13.96
C ASN A 233 -9.03 17.57 14.98
N HIS A 234 -10.28 18.01 14.76
CA HIS A 234 -10.90 19.02 15.61
C HIS A 234 -11.98 18.40 16.51
N VAL A 235 -12.17 19.01 17.68
CA VAL A 235 -13.33 18.82 18.56
C VAL A 235 -14.29 19.97 18.34
N GLY A 236 -15.57 19.67 18.14
CA GLY A 236 -16.63 20.67 18.10
C GLY A 236 -17.75 20.37 19.09
N LEU A 237 -18.34 21.39 19.69
CA LEU A 237 -19.55 21.28 20.51
C LEU A 237 -20.79 21.16 19.63
N LEU A 238 -21.38 19.96 19.57
CA LEU A 238 -22.56 19.74 18.73
C LEU A 238 -23.83 20.33 19.35
N TRP A 239 -24.08 20.09 20.64
CA TRP A 239 -25.21 20.68 21.36
C TRP A 239 -25.10 20.49 22.89
N VAL A 240 -25.87 21.33 23.60
CA VAL A 240 -26.16 21.19 25.03
C VAL A 240 -27.67 20.93 25.16
N GLU A 241 -28.06 19.80 25.74
CA GLU A 241 -29.46 19.42 25.96
C GLU A 241 -29.81 19.56 27.45
N SER A 242 -31.01 20.02 27.73
CA SER A 242 -31.56 20.12 29.09
C SER A 242 -32.67 19.08 29.29
N ALA A 243 -32.85 18.63 30.53
CA ALA A 243 -34.01 17.85 30.93
C ALA A 243 -35.21 18.78 31.21
N ASP A 244 -36.04 19.03 30.19
CA ASP A 244 -37.44 19.51 30.22
C ASP A 244 -37.86 20.46 31.38
N ASN A 245 -37.02 21.45 31.73
CA ASN A 245 -37.31 22.47 32.73
C ASN A 245 -37.05 23.86 32.11
N SER A 246 -38.02 24.78 32.25
CA SER A 246 -37.96 26.14 31.70
C SER A 246 -36.74 26.93 32.20
N GLN A 247 -36.30 26.71 33.44
CA GLN A 247 -35.11 27.35 34.00
C GLN A 247 -33.82 26.84 33.37
N ALA A 248 -33.75 25.53 33.15
CA ALA A 248 -32.59 24.90 32.54
C ALA A 248 -32.44 25.32 31.07
N GLN A 249 -33.56 25.56 30.37
CA GLN A 249 -33.58 26.12 29.02
C GLN A 249 -32.99 27.55 28.96
N ALA A 250 -33.26 28.38 29.98
CA ALA A 250 -32.71 29.74 30.07
C ALA A 250 -31.18 29.76 30.31
N LEU A 251 -30.62 28.66 30.82
CA LEU A 251 -29.18 28.51 31.07
C LEU A 251 -28.42 27.91 29.87
N LEU A 252 -29.10 27.36 28.86
CA LEU A 252 -28.45 26.69 27.74
C LEU A 252 -27.66 27.64 26.84
N ASP A 253 -28.26 28.77 26.44
CA ASP A 253 -27.60 29.72 25.54
C ASP A 253 -26.37 30.36 26.19
N PRO A 254 -26.46 30.91 27.42
CA PRO A 254 -25.29 31.45 28.12
C PRO A 254 -24.19 30.39 28.32
N LEU A 255 -24.57 29.16 28.72
CA LEU A 255 -23.61 28.08 28.92
C LEU A 255 -22.93 27.65 27.62
N THR A 256 -23.66 27.63 26.51
CA THR A 256 -23.11 27.26 25.20
C THR A 256 -22.09 28.30 24.73
N GLU A 257 -22.43 29.58 24.85
CA GLU A 257 -21.51 30.68 24.51
C GLU A 257 -20.25 30.65 25.38
N GLU A 258 -20.42 30.37 26.68
CA GLU A 258 -19.32 30.35 27.61
C GLU A 258 -18.37 29.16 27.39
N ILE A 259 -18.91 27.96 27.12
CA ILE A 259 -18.10 26.79 26.73
C ILE A 259 -17.33 27.11 25.44
N ASP A 260 -18.00 27.68 24.44
CA ASP A 260 -17.36 27.97 23.15
C ASP A 260 -16.25 29.00 23.28
N PHE A 261 -16.48 30.05 24.08
CA PHE A 261 -15.48 31.06 24.39
C PHE A 261 -14.28 30.48 25.16
N ALA A 262 -14.52 29.71 26.22
CA ALA A 262 -13.46 29.11 27.03
C ALA A 262 -12.59 28.14 26.22
N MET A 263 -13.23 27.23 25.47
CA MET A 263 -12.53 26.21 24.69
C MET A 263 -11.79 26.84 23.49
N SER A 264 -12.37 27.84 22.82
CA SER A 264 -11.68 28.54 21.73
C SER A 264 -10.42 29.28 22.20
N GLN A 265 -10.38 29.80 23.44
CA GLN A 265 -9.17 30.42 23.98
C GLN A 265 -8.09 29.41 24.38
N LYS A 266 -8.48 28.30 25.01
CA LYS A 266 -7.54 27.33 25.58
C LYS A 266 -7.06 26.28 24.57
N LEU A 267 -7.93 25.89 23.66
CA LEU A 267 -7.74 24.80 22.71
C LEU A 267 -7.72 25.32 21.27
N VAL A 268 -7.06 26.47 21.06
CA VAL A 268 -7.05 27.23 19.79
C VAL A 268 -6.81 26.37 18.55
N ASN A 269 -5.93 25.36 18.65
CA ASN A 269 -5.55 24.53 17.50
C ASN A 269 -6.43 23.29 17.31
N HIS A 270 -7.33 23.01 18.26
CA HIS A 270 -8.07 21.76 18.33
C HIS A 270 -9.58 21.96 18.43
N TRP A 271 -10.06 23.16 18.75
CA TRP A 271 -11.48 23.47 18.91
C TRP A 271 -12.04 24.20 17.69
N ILE A 272 -13.23 23.80 17.24
CA ILE A 272 -14.03 24.53 16.24
C ILE A 272 -15.20 25.17 16.95
N ASN A 273 -15.36 26.49 16.76
CA ASN A 273 -16.43 27.25 17.37
C ASN A 273 -17.80 26.99 16.71
N LYS A 274 -18.87 27.42 17.38
CA LYS A 274 -20.26 27.19 16.95
C LYS A 274 -20.53 27.74 15.55
N ASP A 275 -20.05 28.94 15.24
CA ASP A 275 -20.27 29.58 13.94
C ASP A 275 -19.59 28.81 12.80
N ALA A 276 -18.33 28.41 12.98
CA ALA A 276 -17.62 27.60 11.98
C ALA A 276 -18.25 26.22 11.80
N MET A 277 -18.80 25.64 12.87
CA MET A 277 -19.55 24.40 12.77
C MET A 277 -20.84 24.55 11.95
N ILE A 278 -21.56 25.66 12.12
CA ILE A 278 -22.76 25.97 11.34
C ILE A 278 -22.40 26.13 9.86
N ASP A 279 -21.31 26.82 9.53
CA ASP A 279 -20.83 26.98 8.16
C ASP A 279 -20.48 25.63 7.50
N VAL A 280 -19.87 24.73 8.26
CA VAL A 280 -19.59 23.35 7.83
C VAL A 280 -20.89 22.60 7.53
N PHE A 281 -21.89 22.66 8.40
CA PHE A 281 -23.18 21.99 8.17
C PHE A 281 -23.94 22.57 6.98
N ASN A 282 -23.92 23.89 6.81
CA ASN A 282 -24.50 24.56 5.65
C ASN A 282 -23.85 24.09 4.34
N THR A 283 -22.53 23.87 4.33
CA THR A 283 -21.78 23.40 3.16
C THR A 283 -22.20 21.97 2.73
N VAL A 284 -22.55 21.12 3.70
CA VAL A 284 -23.02 19.74 3.48
C VAL A 284 -24.54 19.69 3.22
N GLY A 285 -25.22 20.84 3.24
CA GLY A 285 -26.66 20.96 2.95
C GLY A 285 -27.57 20.60 4.12
N ILE A 286 -27.05 20.62 5.36
CA ILE A 286 -27.82 20.42 6.59
C ILE A 286 -28.13 21.78 7.18
N ARG A 287 -29.42 22.08 7.34
CA ARG A 287 -29.85 23.38 7.86
C ARG A 287 -29.89 23.37 9.40
N PRO A 288 -29.66 24.51 10.06
CA PRO A 288 -29.76 24.63 11.52
C PRO A 288 -31.11 24.17 12.09
N GLU A 289 -32.19 24.39 11.36
CA GLU A 289 -33.56 23.95 11.69
C GLU A 289 -33.74 22.42 11.66
N ASP A 290 -32.90 21.70 10.91
CA ASP A 290 -32.89 20.24 10.89
C ASP A 290 -32.09 19.64 12.05
N LEU A 291 -31.30 20.47 12.78
CA LEU A 291 -30.61 20.00 13.98
C LEU A 291 -31.63 19.54 15.02
N GLU A 292 -32.78 20.17 15.26
CA GLU A 292 -33.73 19.69 16.29
C GLU A 292 -34.21 18.23 16.11
N SER A 293 -34.08 17.64 14.90
CA SER A 293 -34.29 16.20 14.64
C SER A 293 -33.14 15.27 15.15
N LEU A 294 -32.33 15.80 16.08
CA LEU A 294 -30.97 15.54 16.58
C LEU A 294 -30.60 14.13 17.09
N LYS A 295 -31.20 13.04 16.59
CA LYS A 295 -30.86 11.67 17.04
C LYS A 295 -30.26 10.76 15.97
N LYS A 296 -30.22 11.15 14.68
CA LYS A 296 -29.89 10.19 13.60
C LYS A 296 -28.63 10.46 12.77
N GLN A 297 -28.22 11.72 12.52
CA GLN A 297 -27.14 12.01 11.54
C GLN A 297 -26.06 13.08 11.87
N PRO A 298 -26.00 13.75 13.04
CA PRO A 298 -25.06 14.88 13.24
C PRO A 298 -23.57 14.46 13.19
N CYS A 299 -23.24 13.24 13.62
CA CYS A 299 -21.89 12.70 13.49
C CYS A 299 -21.45 12.49 12.04
N SER A 300 -22.39 12.27 11.10
CA SER A 300 -22.06 12.12 9.67
C SER A 300 -21.65 13.46 9.06
N ALA A 301 -22.42 14.50 9.36
CA ALA A 301 -22.14 15.87 8.94
C ALA A 301 -20.80 16.37 9.50
N ALA A 302 -20.59 16.16 10.80
CA ALA A 302 -19.35 16.51 11.48
C ALA A 302 -18.15 15.79 10.84
N LYS A 303 -18.28 14.49 10.52
CA LYS A 303 -17.25 13.73 9.81
C LYS A 303 -16.98 14.28 8.41
N GLU A 304 -18.02 14.58 7.63
CA GLU A 304 -17.89 15.14 6.28
C GLU A 304 -17.26 16.53 6.29
N GLY A 305 -17.48 17.27 7.38
CA GLY A 305 -16.88 18.55 7.68
C GLY A 305 -15.48 18.52 8.29
N GLY A 306 -14.85 17.35 8.44
CA GLY A 306 -13.50 17.23 9.01
C GLY A 306 -13.42 17.28 10.54
N ILE A 307 -14.55 17.25 11.24
CA ILE A 307 -14.60 17.20 12.71
C ILE A 307 -14.42 15.76 13.16
N ALA A 308 -13.32 15.47 13.85
CA ALA A 308 -12.96 14.11 14.28
C ALA A 308 -13.73 13.67 15.53
N TYR A 309 -13.98 14.62 16.45
CA TYR A 309 -14.66 14.36 17.71
C TYR A 309 -15.75 15.39 17.98
N ALA A 310 -16.85 14.90 18.55
CA ALA A 310 -17.99 15.71 18.90
C ALA A 310 -18.19 15.72 20.41
N MET A 311 -18.33 16.91 20.97
CA MET A 311 -18.72 17.10 22.36
C MET A 311 -20.23 17.30 22.45
N THR A 312 -20.86 16.53 23.33
CA THR A 312 -22.29 16.62 23.63
C THR A 312 -22.46 16.77 25.13
N CYS A 313 -23.31 17.72 25.53
CA CYS A 313 -23.51 18.02 26.94
C CYS A 313 -24.98 17.82 27.33
N LYS A 314 -25.22 17.27 28.52
CA LYS A 314 -26.56 17.11 29.10
C LYS A 314 -26.61 17.76 30.47
N LEU A 315 -27.41 18.79 30.59
CA LEU A 315 -27.62 19.53 31.83
C LEU A 315 -28.79 18.93 32.60
N LYS A 316 -28.58 18.61 33.87
CA LYS A 316 -29.60 18.08 34.78
C LYS A 316 -29.60 18.83 36.11
N PRO A 317 -30.77 19.14 36.69
CA PRO A 317 -30.81 19.67 38.04
C PRO A 317 -30.39 18.59 39.05
N VAL A 318 -29.60 18.97 40.05
CA VAL A 318 -29.29 18.12 41.20
C VAL A 318 -30.38 18.34 42.26
N PRO A 319 -31.17 17.31 42.62
CA PRO A 319 -32.24 17.47 43.60
C PRO A 319 -31.67 17.76 44.99
N SER A 320 -32.11 18.86 45.62
CA SER A 320 -31.82 19.18 47.02
C SER A 320 -32.76 18.40 47.95
N GLU A 321 -32.27 17.98 49.12
CA GLU A 321 -33.04 17.21 50.12
C GLU A 321 -34.10 18.04 50.88
N SER A 322 -34.22 19.34 50.61
CA SER A 322 -35.16 20.26 51.28
C SER A 322 -36.00 21.06 50.28
N SER A 323 -37.27 20.65 50.13
CA SER A 323 -38.48 21.37 49.66
C SER A 323 -38.38 22.46 48.57
N ASP A 324 -39.15 22.26 47.49
CA ASP A 324 -39.89 23.21 46.63
C ASP A 324 -39.24 24.52 46.12
N GLU A 325 -37.96 24.75 46.34
CA GLU A 325 -37.22 25.87 45.75
C GLU A 325 -36.20 25.42 44.70
N ASP A 326 -35.97 26.32 43.74
CA ASP A 326 -35.14 26.17 42.54
C ASP A 326 -33.87 25.34 42.77
N PRO A 327 -33.47 24.50 41.79
CA PRO A 327 -32.25 23.71 41.90
C PRO A 327 -31.04 24.64 42.11
N GLN A 328 -30.48 24.61 43.32
CA GLN A 328 -29.27 25.37 43.65
C GLN A 328 -28.03 24.86 42.91
N GLN A 329 -28.07 23.60 42.43
CA GLN A 329 -26.95 22.97 41.72
C GLN A 329 -27.38 22.24 40.45
N TRP A 330 -26.49 22.28 39.47
CA TRP A 330 -26.64 21.66 38.16
C TRP A 330 -25.53 20.65 37.92
N GLU A 331 -25.87 19.50 37.33
CA GLU A 331 -24.93 18.50 36.83
C GLU A 331 -24.85 18.60 35.31
N LEU A 332 -23.67 18.89 34.78
CA LEU A 332 -23.38 18.86 33.36
C LEU A 332 -22.66 17.55 33.01
N ARG A 333 -23.36 16.65 32.32
CA ARG A 333 -22.80 15.40 31.80
C ARG A 333 -22.25 15.62 30.40
N THR A 334 -20.95 15.52 30.25
CA THR A 334 -20.25 15.70 28.98
C THR A 334 -19.87 14.34 28.41
N SER A 335 -20.14 14.13 27.14
CA SER A 335 -19.73 12.93 26.39
C SER A 335 -19.03 13.33 25.12
N LEU A 336 -17.83 12.76 24.92
CA LEU A 336 -17.04 12.97 23.73
C LEU A 336 -17.15 11.74 22.82
N VAL A 337 -17.60 11.97 21.59
CA VAL A 337 -17.98 10.92 20.64
C VAL A 337 -17.07 11.00 19.42
N CYS A 338 -16.49 9.88 19.01
CA CYS A 338 -15.79 9.81 17.72
C CYS A 338 -16.81 9.85 16.58
N THR A 339 -16.75 10.87 15.72
CA THR A 339 -17.73 11.08 14.64
C THR A 339 -17.67 9.94 13.60
N ARG A 340 -16.49 9.34 13.43
CA ARG A 340 -16.24 8.23 12.50
C ARG A 340 -16.86 6.91 12.95
N THR A 341 -16.69 6.54 14.22
CA THR A 341 -17.14 5.23 14.76
C THR A 341 -18.45 5.33 15.55
N ARG A 342 -18.90 6.55 15.88
CA ARG A 342 -20.05 6.84 16.75
C ARG A 342 -19.93 6.23 18.16
N THR A 343 -18.70 5.96 18.60
CA THR A 343 -18.42 5.43 19.93
C THR A 343 -18.11 6.58 20.89
N ILE A 344 -18.63 6.49 22.11
CA ILE A 344 -18.25 7.37 23.21
C ILE A 344 -16.81 7.01 23.60
N VAL A 345 -15.90 7.98 23.49
CA VAL A 345 -14.48 7.81 23.84
C VAL A 345 -14.28 8.05 25.33
N THR A 346 -14.92 9.09 25.85
CA THR A 346 -14.95 9.38 27.28
C THR A 346 -16.24 10.10 27.65
N ALA A 347 -16.65 9.94 28.90
CA ALA A 347 -17.78 10.65 29.48
C ALA A 347 -17.47 10.99 30.93
N PHE A 348 -17.82 12.20 31.35
CA PHE A 348 -17.61 12.68 32.71
C PHE A 348 -18.70 13.69 33.08
N SER A 349 -18.93 13.88 34.38
CA SER A 349 -19.83 14.91 34.89
C SER A 349 -19.09 15.94 35.74
N VAL A 350 -19.63 17.16 35.74
CA VAL A 350 -19.21 18.27 36.60
C VAL A 350 -20.46 18.89 37.24
N GLN A 351 -20.31 19.51 38.41
CA GLN A 351 -21.42 20.10 39.16
C GLN A 351 -21.14 21.56 39.47
N GLY A 352 -22.13 22.43 39.33
CA GLY A 352 -21.95 23.87 39.55
C GLY A 352 -23.27 24.60 39.74
N GLU A 353 -23.19 25.80 40.30
CA GLU A 353 -24.34 26.64 40.64
C GLU A 353 -24.67 27.64 39.51
N SER A 354 -23.68 27.95 38.66
CA SER A 354 -23.79 28.87 37.53
C SER A 354 -23.09 28.30 36.28
N PRO A 355 -23.38 28.83 35.07
CA PRO A 355 -22.64 28.50 33.85
C PRO A 355 -21.11 28.65 34.02
N GLU A 356 -20.67 29.76 34.60
CA GLU A 356 -19.25 30.02 34.87
C GLU A 356 -18.61 28.97 35.78
N SER A 357 -19.34 28.54 36.81
CA SER A 357 -18.87 27.50 37.72
C SER A 357 -18.76 26.14 37.03
N LEU A 358 -19.65 25.83 36.09
CA LEU A 358 -19.63 24.58 35.33
C LEU A 358 -18.46 24.56 34.34
N VAL A 359 -18.24 25.66 33.61
CA VAL A 359 -17.15 25.78 32.63
C VAL A 359 -15.80 25.68 33.31
N LYS A 360 -15.60 26.36 34.44
CA LYS A 360 -14.35 26.31 35.22
C LYS A 360 -13.96 24.91 35.69
N GLN A 361 -14.94 24.03 35.90
CA GLN A 361 -14.69 22.63 36.25
C GLN A 361 -14.54 21.71 35.03
N LEU A 362 -15.15 22.09 33.90
CA LEU A 362 -15.10 21.37 32.64
C LEU A 362 -13.76 21.56 31.91
N GLU A 363 -13.23 22.79 31.90
CA GLU A 363 -11.95 23.16 31.28
C GLU A 363 -10.79 22.19 31.59
N PRO A 364 -10.40 21.95 32.86
CA PRO A 364 -9.23 21.11 33.16
C PRO A 364 -9.43 19.65 32.74
N LYS A 365 -10.68 19.14 32.76
CA LYS A 365 -11.00 17.79 32.27
C LYS A 365 -10.84 17.70 30.75
N MET A 366 -11.18 18.75 30.03
CA MET A 366 -11.01 18.80 28.57
C MET A 366 -9.54 18.94 28.17
N GLU A 367 -8.75 19.74 28.90
CA GLU A 367 -7.30 19.84 28.70
C GLU A 367 -6.56 18.51 28.94
N GLU A 368 -7.03 17.68 29.88
CA GLU A 368 -6.47 16.35 30.12
C GLU A 368 -6.82 15.36 28.99
N VAL A 369 -8.05 15.40 28.48
CA VAL A 369 -8.56 14.42 27.51
C VAL A 369 -8.05 14.67 26.10
N ILE A 370 -8.01 15.93 25.66
CA ILE A 370 -7.77 16.29 24.25
C ILE A 370 -6.42 15.80 23.70
N PRO A 371 -5.30 15.88 24.43
CA PRO A 371 -4.01 15.36 23.95
C PRO A 371 -4.00 13.84 23.68
N TYR A 372 -4.96 13.08 24.20
CA TYR A 372 -5.08 11.63 23.94
C TYR A 372 -6.02 11.30 22.77
N LEU A 373 -6.72 12.29 22.22
CA LEU A 373 -7.62 12.14 21.07
C LEU A 373 -6.91 12.36 19.73
N PHE A 374 -5.76 13.04 19.75
CA PHE A 374 -4.95 13.40 18.59
C PHE A 374 -3.57 12.75 18.68
#